data_AF-A0A166IZS0-F1
#
_entry.id   AF-A0A166IZS0-F1
#
_cell.length_a   1.000
_cell.length_b   1.000
_cell.length_c   1.000
_cell.angle_alpha   90.00
_cell.angle_beta   90.00
_cell.angle_gamma   90.00
#
_symmetry.space_group_name_H-M   'P 1'
#
loop_
_entity.id
_entity.type
_entity.pdbx_description
1 polymer ?
#
loop_
_entity_poly.entity_id
_entity_poly.type
_entity_poly.pdbx_seq_one_letter_code
_entity_poly.pdbx_strand_id
1 'polypeptide(L)'
;MNTKNQQRNSVLLIHGIDDTGAVFNPMASYLRELGSSVHTLDLVPNNGAVGLDILAQQIADYVVNTFAPEEAIDLVGFSMGGIVSRYYVQRLGGINRVQRFITISSPHHGTVTAYASQRYGCLQMRRNSEFIQDLNSDAVMLGQLNFTSIWTPYDLMIVPANSSQMPLGKEVVVPVVLHSWMLTDSRSLAAVASALAEPVKPCHQFGYADNCQKSPLGGGNI
;
A
#
# COMPACT_ATOMS: atom_id res chain seq x y z
N MET A 1 27.53 -20.51 -7.82
CA MET A 1 26.18 -20.18 -8.35
C MET A 1 25.84 -18.79 -7.85
N ASN A 2 25.64 -17.85 -8.76
CA ASN A 2 25.64 -16.41 -8.49
C ASN A 2 24.23 -15.99 -8.04
N THR A 3 23.93 -16.07 -6.74
CA THR A 3 22.73 -15.46 -6.16
C THR A 3 22.91 -13.96 -6.24
N LYS A 4 22.48 -13.35 -7.35
CA LYS A 4 22.20 -11.92 -7.39
C LYS A 4 21.21 -11.66 -6.27
N ASN A 5 21.72 -11.13 -5.17
CA ASN A 5 20.95 -10.63 -4.05
C ASN A 5 20.11 -9.48 -4.65
N GLN A 6 18.90 -9.78 -5.12
CA GLN A 6 17.97 -8.75 -5.52
C GLN A 6 17.66 -7.99 -4.25
N GLN A 7 18.27 -6.82 -4.12
CA GLN A 7 18.10 -5.94 -2.97
C GLN A 7 16.60 -5.70 -2.81
N ARG A 8 16.05 -6.19 -1.70
CA ARG A 8 14.64 -6.00 -1.36
C ARG A 8 14.44 -4.53 -0.98
N ASN A 9 13.34 -3.95 -1.45
CA ASN A 9 12.96 -2.61 -1.08
C ASN A 9 12.67 -2.53 0.42
N SER A 10 12.85 -1.35 0.99
CA SER A 10 12.38 -1.06 2.35
C SER A 10 10.84 -1.16 2.39
N VAL A 11 10.31 -1.86 3.39
CA VAL A 11 8.87 -2.09 3.57
C VAL A 11 8.33 -1.11 4.60
N LEU A 12 7.32 -0.33 4.24
CA LEU A 12 6.60 0.56 5.15
C LEU A 12 5.22 -0.02 5.49
N LEU A 13 4.95 -0.22 6.78
CA LEU A 13 3.69 -0.74 7.30
C LEU A 13 2.83 0.39 7.86
N ILE A 14 1.56 0.47 7.43
CA ILE A 14 0.61 1.54 7.78
C ILE A 14 -0.63 0.94 8.44
N HIS A 15 -0.89 1.34 9.69
CA HIS A 15 -1.92 0.71 10.54
C HIS A 15 -3.33 1.27 10.31
N GLY A 16 -4.32 0.61 10.91
CA GLY A 16 -5.73 0.96 10.83
C GLY A 16 -6.17 2.08 11.78
N ILE A 17 -7.48 2.33 11.76
CA ILE A 17 -8.14 3.27 12.67
C ILE A 17 -7.96 2.80 14.13
N ASP A 18 -7.69 3.71 15.05
CA ASP A 18 -7.48 3.46 16.49
C ASP A 18 -6.35 2.46 16.88
N ASP A 19 -5.56 1.97 15.92
CA ASP A 19 -4.34 1.15 16.14
C ASP A 19 -3.06 1.98 16.31
N THR A 20 -1.92 1.32 16.45
CA THR A 20 -0.58 1.90 16.23
C THR A 20 0.25 0.92 15.40
N GLY A 21 1.46 1.31 14.99
CA GLY A 21 2.42 0.46 14.31
C GLY A 21 2.76 -0.83 15.08
N ALA A 22 2.54 -0.85 16.40
CA ALA A 22 2.73 -2.05 17.22
C ALA A 22 1.82 -3.22 16.82
N VAL A 23 0.68 -2.95 16.16
CA VAL A 23 -0.22 -4.00 15.64
C VAL A 23 0.48 -4.91 14.62
N PHE A 24 1.52 -4.39 13.95
CA PHE A 24 2.33 -5.13 13.00
C PHE A 24 3.52 -5.89 13.62
N ASN A 25 3.75 -5.82 14.93
CA ASN A 25 4.95 -6.45 15.54
C ASN A 25 5.18 -7.90 15.08
N PRO A 26 4.16 -8.79 15.04
CA PRO A 26 4.35 -10.16 14.53
C PRO A 26 4.77 -10.20 13.06
N MET A 27 4.13 -9.39 12.21
CA MET A 27 4.46 -9.30 10.79
C MET A 27 5.83 -8.70 10.52
N ALA A 28 6.20 -7.64 11.25
CA ALA A 28 7.48 -6.98 11.13
C ALA A 28 8.61 -7.94 11.53
N SER A 29 8.45 -8.69 12.62
CA SER A 29 9.41 -9.73 13.01
C SER A 29 9.53 -10.81 11.94
N TYR A 30 8.41 -11.35 11.46
CA TYR A 30 8.39 -12.36 10.41
C TYR A 30 9.09 -11.90 9.12
N LEU A 31 8.83 -10.67 8.67
CA LEU A 31 9.45 -10.11 7.46
C LEU A 31 10.95 -9.80 7.65
N ARG A 32 11.37 -9.37 8.85
CA ARG A 32 12.79 -9.16 9.17
C ARG A 32 13.57 -10.46 9.22
N GLU A 33 12.99 -11.54 9.75
CA GLU A 33 13.58 -12.88 9.70
C GLU A 33 13.79 -13.37 8.26
N LEU A 34 12.92 -12.95 7.34
CA LEU A 34 13.07 -13.20 5.90
C LEU A 34 14.04 -12.23 5.21
N GLY A 35 14.69 -11.32 5.93
CA GLY A 35 15.71 -10.40 5.43
C GLY A 35 15.19 -9.08 4.85
N SER A 36 13.92 -8.71 5.09
CA SER A 36 13.39 -7.41 4.66
C SER A 36 13.72 -6.30 5.66
N SER A 37 14.04 -5.09 5.17
CA SER A 37 14.07 -3.88 6.02
C SER A 37 12.63 -3.41 6.24
N VAL A 38 12.18 -3.28 7.49
CA VAL A 38 10.77 -3.02 7.83
C VAL A 38 10.63 -1.83 8.76
N HIS A 39 9.82 -0.87 8.33
CA HIS A 39 9.48 0.37 8.99
C HIS A 39 7.98 0.39 9.32
N THR A 40 7.62 1.04 10.42
CA THR A 40 6.23 1.27 10.84
C THR A 40 6.04 2.76 11.06
N LEU A 41 4.95 3.33 10.56
CA LEU A 41 4.56 4.71 10.82
C LEU A 41 3.30 4.73 11.69
N ASP A 42 3.38 5.48 12.80
CA ASP A 42 2.21 5.83 13.61
C ASP A 42 1.51 7.05 13.01
N LEU A 43 0.33 6.82 12.44
CA LEU A 43 -0.55 7.89 11.94
C LEU A 43 -1.23 8.59 13.12
N VAL A 44 -1.19 9.92 13.16
CA VAL A 44 -1.76 10.69 14.29
C VAL A 44 -2.48 11.96 13.82
N PRO A 45 -3.75 12.21 14.17
CA PRO A 45 -4.65 11.33 14.91
C PRO A 45 -5.32 10.30 13.98
N ASN A 46 -5.17 9.02 14.29
CA ASN A 46 -5.75 7.92 13.52
C ASN A 46 -7.14 7.47 13.99
N ASN A 47 -7.80 8.26 14.82
CA ASN A 47 -9.12 7.93 15.37
C ASN A 47 -10.28 8.39 14.45
N GLY A 48 -9.97 8.78 13.22
CA GLY A 48 -10.92 9.32 12.24
C GLY A 48 -11.29 10.79 12.45
N ALA A 49 -10.73 11.49 13.44
CA ALA A 49 -11.05 12.91 13.69
C ALA A 49 -10.65 13.83 12.52
N VAL A 50 -9.59 13.47 11.79
CA VAL A 50 -9.09 14.21 10.63
C VAL A 50 -9.33 13.45 9.33
N GLY A 51 -9.08 14.11 8.20
CA GLY A 51 -9.18 13.51 6.89
C GLY A 51 -8.09 12.47 6.63
N LEU A 52 -8.41 11.43 5.88
CA LEU A 52 -7.47 10.42 5.42
C LEU A 52 -6.42 11.00 4.46
N ASP A 53 -6.75 12.09 3.76
CA ASP A 53 -5.84 12.91 2.98
C ASP A 53 -4.75 13.56 3.86
N ILE A 54 -5.11 14.06 5.04
CA ILE A 54 -4.16 14.59 6.04
C ILE A 54 -3.25 13.46 6.56
N LEU A 55 -3.81 12.28 6.84
CA LEU A 55 -3.01 11.11 7.24
C LEU A 55 -2.09 10.63 6.10
N ALA A 56 -2.51 10.76 4.85
CA ALA A 56 -1.69 10.39 3.70
C ALA A 56 -0.50 11.33 3.51
N GLN A 57 -0.66 12.61 3.86
CA GLN A 57 0.46 13.55 3.90
C GLN A 57 1.53 13.10 4.91
N GLN A 58 1.15 12.50 6.04
CA GLN A 58 2.13 11.95 7.00
C GLN A 58 2.94 10.80 6.40
N ILE A 59 2.34 9.98 5.54
CA ILE A 59 3.07 8.97 4.78
C ILE A 59 4.07 9.64 3.84
N ALA A 60 3.65 10.66 3.09
CA ALA A 60 4.53 11.38 2.18
C ALA A 60 5.74 12.00 2.92
N ASP A 61 5.47 12.67 4.05
CA ASP A 61 6.50 13.31 4.87
C ASP A 61 7.45 12.26 5.47
N TYR A 62 6.93 11.14 5.96
CA TYR A 62 7.75 10.04 6.48
C TYR A 62 8.66 9.46 5.40
N VAL A 63 8.14 9.24 4.18
CA VAL A 63 8.91 8.69 3.07
C VAL A 63 10.06 9.61 2.69
N VAL A 64 9.80 10.92 2.59
CA VAL A 64 10.84 11.93 2.26
C VAL A 64 11.92 12.02 3.33
N ASN A 65 11.55 11.90 4.60
CA ASN A 65 12.50 12.03 5.72
C ASN A 65 13.28 10.75 6.03
N THR A 66 12.79 9.58 5.62
CA THR A 66 13.35 8.27 6.03
C THR A 66 14.17 7.60 4.93
N PHE A 67 13.72 7.69 3.67
CA PHE A 67 14.32 6.96 2.56
C PHE A 67 15.12 7.91 1.67
N ALA A 68 16.16 7.40 1.02
CA ALA A 68 16.95 8.23 0.11
C ALA A 68 16.05 8.76 -1.03
N PRO A 69 16.39 9.91 -1.64
CA PRO A 69 15.74 10.36 -2.86
C PRO A 69 15.75 9.22 -3.89
N GLU A 70 14.61 9.01 -4.56
CA GLU A 70 14.42 7.97 -5.58
C GLU A 70 14.51 6.50 -5.08
N GLU A 71 14.77 6.26 -3.78
CA GLU A 71 14.70 4.91 -3.22
C GLU A 71 13.27 4.37 -3.37
N ALA A 72 13.16 3.22 -4.03
CA ALA A 72 11.93 2.49 -4.16
C ALA A 72 11.57 1.80 -2.84
N ILE A 73 10.30 1.90 -2.46
CA ILE A 73 9.76 1.28 -1.25
C ILE A 73 8.61 0.32 -1.61
N ASP A 74 8.31 -0.58 -0.69
CA ASP A 74 7.10 -1.39 -0.74
C ASP A 74 6.18 -0.97 0.41
N LEU A 75 4.87 -0.94 0.15
CA LEU A 75 3.88 -0.42 1.08
C LEU A 75 2.90 -1.52 1.48
N VAL A 76 2.64 -1.67 2.78
CA VAL A 76 1.62 -2.57 3.32
C VAL A 76 0.65 -1.77 4.18
N GLY A 77 -0.59 -1.67 3.76
CA GLY A 77 -1.64 -0.96 4.51
C GLY A 77 -2.68 -1.92 5.08
N PHE A 78 -3.00 -1.78 6.36
CA PHE A 78 -4.07 -2.54 7.01
C PHE A 78 -5.31 -1.68 7.20
N SER A 79 -6.50 -2.21 6.88
CA SER A 79 -7.77 -1.53 7.14
C SER A 79 -7.78 -0.11 6.55
N MET A 80 -8.11 0.91 7.35
CA MET A 80 -7.97 2.33 7.02
C MET A 80 -6.59 2.69 6.45
N GLY A 81 -5.52 2.10 6.97
CA GLY A 81 -4.15 2.37 6.53
C GLY A 81 -3.89 2.06 5.05
N GLY A 82 -4.59 1.07 4.47
CA GLY A 82 -4.54 0.81 3.03
C GLY A 82 -5.27 1.87 2.20
N ILE A 83 -6.31 2.51 2.73
CA ILE A 83 -7.00 3.62 2.06
C ILE A 83 -6.16 4.90 2.12
N VAL A 84 -5.57 5.19 3.28
CA VAL A 84 -4.60 6.29 3.45
C VAL A 84 -3.41 6.10 2.50
N SER A 85 -2.89 4.88 2.43
CA SER A 85 -1.81 4.48 1.52
C SER A 85 -2.19 4.66 0.04
N ARG A 86 -3.43 4.30 -0.34
CA ARG A 86 -3.95 4.53 -1.70
C ARG A 86 -3.95 6.01 -2.05
N TYR A 87 -4.39 6.87 -1.14
CA TYR A 87 -4.37 8.32 -1.37
C TYR A 87 -2.94 8.83 -1.58
N TYR A 88 -1.97 8.39 -0.76
CA TYR A 88 -0.56 8.71 -0.96
C TYR A 88 -0.07 8.30 -2.36
N VAL A 89 -0.36 7.06 -2.78
CA VAL A 89 0.04 6.53 -4.09
C VAL A 89 -0.61 7.32 -5.23
N GLN A 90 -1.92 7.54 -5.17
CA GLN A 90 -2.69 8.06 -6.30
C GLN A 90 -2.72 9.60 -6.39
N ARG A 91 -2.52 10.31 -5.27
CA ARG A 91 -2.68 11.79 -5.21
C ARG A 91 -1.41 12.53 -4.81
N LEU A 92 -0.52 11.90 -4.03
CA LEU A 92 0.68 12.55 -3.48
C LEU A 92 1.99 12.08 -4.13
N GLY A 93 1.91 11.52 -5.34
CA GLY A 93 3.07 11.10 -6.11
C GLY A 93 3.73 9.79 -5.66
N GLY A 94 3.11 9.06 -4.71
CA GLY A 94 3.62 7.77 -4.24
C GLY A 94 3.72 6.71 -5.34
N ILE A 95 2.98 6.86 -6.44
CA ILE A 95 3.09 6.01 -7.64
C ILE A 95 4.51 5.93 -8.21
N ASN A 96 5.34 6.96 -8.00
CA ASN A 96 6.72 7.00 -8.48
C ASN A 96 7.74 6.44 -7.48
N ARG A 97 7.30 6.14 -6.24
CA ARG A 97 8.15 5.67 -5.14
C ARG A 97 7.85 4.24 -4.73
N VAL A 98 6.60 3.80 -4.90
CA VAL A 98 6.15 2.46 -4.49
C VAL A 98 6.29 1.49 -5.65
N GLN A 99 6.81 0.29 -5.40
CA GLN A 99 6.88 -0.77 -6.41
C GLN A 99 5.88 -1.90 -6.15
N ARG A 100 5.75 -2.30 -4.89
CA ARG A 100 4.73 -3.26 -4.44
C ARG A 100 3.81 -2.59 -3.44
N PHE A 101 2.51 -2.76 -3.64
CA PHE A 101 1.51 -2.21 -2.74
C PHE A 101 0.53 -3.30 -2.32
N ILE A 102 0.61 -3.67 -1.05
CA ILE A 102 -0.20 -4.72 -0.45
C ILE A 102 -1.21 -4.06 0.48
N THR A 103 -2.47 -4.46 0.40
CA THR A 103 -3.50 -4.05 1.35
C THR A 103 -4.12 -5.25 2.04
N ILE A 104 -4.35 -5.13 3.34
CA ILE A 104 -4.90 -6.18 4.19
C ILE A 104 -6.23 -5.70 4.76
N SER A 105 -7.33 -6.35 4.37
CA SER A 105 -8.70 -5.99 4.78
C SER A 105 -9.01 -4.49 4.64
N SER A 106 -8.56 -3.83 3.58
CA SER A 106 -8.83 -2.41 3.35
C SER A 106 -10.18 -2.19 2.64
N PRO A 107 -11.04 -1.26 3.08
CA PRO A 107 -12.36 -1.03 2.46
C PRO A 107 -12.26 -0.21 1.16
N HIS A 108 -11.75 -0.80 0.08
CA HIS A 108 -11.52 -0.08 -1.19
C HIS A 108 -12.78 0.52 -1.81
N HIS A 109 -13.95 -0.05 -1.51
CA HIS A 109 -15.26 0.48 -1.91
C HIS A 109 -16.06 1.06 -0.73
N GLY A 110 -15.38 1.40 0.36
CA GLY A 110 -15.94 1.87 1.62
C GLY A 110 -16.61 0.76 2.43
N THR A 111 -17.03 1.05 3.66
CA THR A 111 -17.70 0.07 4.53
C THR A 111 -18.97 0.65 5.14
N VAL A 112 -20.00 -0.17 5.35
CA VAL A 112 -21.22 0.27 6.04
C VAL A 112 -21.00 0.52 7.53
N THR A 113 -19.98 -0.10 8.14
CA THR A 113 -19.66 0.12 9.55
C THR A 113 -19.20 1.56 9.83
N ALA A 114 -18.65 2.24 8.82
CA ALA A 114 -18.24 3.64 8.91
C ALA A 114 -19.43 4.61 9.13
N TYR A 115 -20.67 4.18 8.93
CA TYR A 115 -21.86 4.98 9.28
C TYR A 115 -22.13 5.05 10.79
N ALA A 116 -21.49 4.21 11.60
CA ALA A 116 -21.61 4.25 13.07
C ALA A 116 -20.87 5.44 13.72
N SER A 117 -20.11 6.21 12.94
CA SER A 117 -19.34 7.37 13.41
C SER A 117 -19.58 8.59 12.51
N GLN A 118 -19.57 9.78 13.12
CA GLN A 118 -19.66 11.07 12.42
C GLN A 118 -18.28 11.76 12.29
N ARG A 119 -17.20 11.11 12.71
CA ARG A 119 -15.86 11.66 12.57
C ARG A 119 -15.48 11.73 11.09
N TYR A 120 -14.75 12.77 10.69
CA TYR A 120 -14.54 13.11 9.29
C TYR A 120 -13.88 12.00 8.47
N GLY A 121 -12.82 11.35 8.97
CA GLY A 121 -12.20 10.20 8.31
C GLY A 121 -13.13 9.00 8.19
N CYS A 122 -14.06 8.81 9.14
CA CYS A 122 -15.11 7.79 9.00
C CYS A 122 -16.10 8.17 7.89
N LEU A 123 -16.46 9.45 7.74
CA LEU A 123 -17.29 9.91 6.61
C LEU A 123 -16.64 9.57 5.27
N GLN A 124 -15.32 9.79 5.15
CA GLN A 124 -14.56 9.44 3.96
C GLN A 124 -14.52 7.92 3.70
N MET A 125 -14.54 7.05 4.72
CA MET A 125 -14.59 5.60 4.53
C MET A 125 -15.99 5.02 4.26
N ARG A 126 -17.04 5.84 4.24
CA ARG A 126 -18.39 5.37 3.90
C ARG A 126 -18.45 4.94 2.43
N ARG A 127 -19.31 3.97 2.15
CA ARG A 127 -19.63 3.58 0.77
C ARG A 127 -20.17 4.79 0.00
N ASN A 128 -19.74 4.96 -1.24
CA ASN A 128 -20.13 6.08 -2.10
C ASN A 128 -19.78 7.47 -1.55
N SER A 129 -18.86 7.59 -0.58
CA SER A 129 -18.31 8.91 -0.22
C SER A 129 -17.59 9.50 -1.44
N GLU A 130 -17.53 10.83 -1.53
CA GLU A 130 -16.76 11.50 -2.61
C GLU A 130 -15.29 11.05 -2.60
N PHE A 131 -14.73 10.84 -1.41
CA PHE A 131 -13.36 10.36 -1.24
C PHE A 131 -13.12 8.97 -1.84
N ILE A 132 -14.01 8.02 -1.59
CA ILE A 132 -13.88 6.65 -2.14
C ILE A 132 -14.17 6.64 -3.64
N GLN A 133 -15.14 7.45 -4.09
CA GLN A 133 -15.43 7.60 -5.53
C GLN A 133 -14.24 8.19 -6.28
N ASP A 134 -13.60 9.23 -5.73
CA ASP A 134 -12.39 9.84 -6.28
C ASP A 134 -11.28 8.79 -6.44
N LEU A 135 -10.92 8.07 -5.36
CA LEU A 135 -9.88 7.03 -5.41
C LEU A 135 -10.21 5.90 -6.40
N ASN A 136 -11.48 5.58 -6.60
CA ASN A 136 -11.90 4.51 -7.51
C ASN A 136 -12.02 4.97 -8.97
N SER A 137 -12.15 6.28 -9.22
CA SER A 137 -12.27 6.83 -10.58
C SER A 137 -11.06 6.55 -11.47
N ASP A 138 -9.87 6.41 -10.87
CA ASP A 138 -8.59 6.17 -11.55
C ASP A 138 -7.82 4.99 -10.97
N ALA A 139 -8.49 4.08 -10.25
CA ALA A 139 -7.87 2.92 -9.61
C ALA A 139 -6.99 2.09 -10.55
N VAL A 140 -7.30 2.06 -11.86
CA VAL A 140 -6.51 1.38 -12.91
C VAL A 140 -5.01 1.75 -12.87
N MET A 141 -4.66 2.95 -12.39
CA MET A 141 -3.26 3.37 -12.25
C MET A 141 -2.44 2.47 -11.32
N LEU A 142 -3.09 1.83 -10.34
CA LEU A 142 -2.45 0.87 -9.43
C LEU A 142 -1.94 -0.38 -10.18
N GLY A 143 -2.41 -0.62 -11.41
CA GLY A 143 -1.91 -1.69 -12.28
C GLY A 143 -0.44 -1.52 -12.70
N GLN A 144 0.09 -0.30 -12.59
CA GLN A 144 1.52 0.01 -12.77
C GLN A 144 2.39 -0.61 -11.66
N LEU A 145 1.78 -0.89 -10.50
CA LEU A 145 2.43 -1.51 -9.35
C LEU A 145 2.18 -3.01 -9.31
N ASN A 146 2.96 -3.72 -8.50
CA ASN A 146 2.57 -5.04 -8.02
C ASN A 146 1.56 -4.85 -6.89
N PHE A 147 0.30 -4.58 -7.26
CA PHE A 147 -0.79 -4.43 -6.30
C PHE A 147 -1.33 -5.81 -5.86
N THR A 148 -1.49 -6.00 -4.55
CA THR A 148 -2.11 -7.20 -3.96
C THR A 148 -3.14 -6.81 -2.90
N SER A 149 -4.37 -7.33 -3.02
CA SER A 149 -5.37 -7.23 -1.95
C SER A 149 -5.54 -8.56 -1.24
N ILE A 150 -5.31 -8.57 0.07
CA ILE A 150 -5.45 -9.72 0.96
C ILE A 150 -6.65 -9.44 1.87
N TRP A 151 -7.67 -10.29 1.86
CA TRP A 151 -8.88 -10.04 2.65
C TRP A 151 -9.56 -11.33 3.10
N THR A 152 -10.54 -11.20 3.97
CA THR A 152 -11.29 -12.34 4.51
C THR A 152 -12.79 -12.19 4.27
N PRO A 153 -13.52 -13.25 3.87
CA PRO A 153 -14.95 -13.16 3.63
C PRO A 153 -15.78 -13.02 4.91
N TYR A 154 -15.15 -13.23 6.08
CA TYR A 154 -15.81 -13.17 7.39
C TYR A 154 -15.69 -11.81 8.08
N ASP A 155 -15.19 -10.80 7.37
CA ASP A 155 -14.89 -9.50 7.95
C ASP A 155 -16.17 -8.79 8.44
N LEU A 156 -16.24 -8.51 9.75
CA LEU A 156 -17.35 -7.79 10.38
C LEU A 156 -17.06 -6.28 10.52
N MET A 157 -15.83 -5.85 10.24
CA MET A 157 -15.45 -4.43 10.22
C MET A 157 -15.55 -3.86 8.81
N ILE A 158 -15.22 -4.65 7.80
CA ILE A 158 -15.40 -4.30 6.39
C ILE A 158 -16.64 -4.99 5.88
N VAL A 159 -17.76 -4.26 5.79
CA VAL A 159 -19.04 -4.82 5.37
C VAL A 159 -19.58 -4.05 4.16
N PRO A 160 -19.88 -4.75 3.03
CA PRO A 160 -19.59 -6.15 2.78
C PRO A 160 -18.08 -6.41 2.67
N ALA A 161 -17.63 -7.60 3.05
CA ALA A 161 -16.21 -7.97 3.06
C ALA A 161 -15.54 -7.86 1.68
N ASN A 162 -16.32 -8.10 0.62
CA ASN A 162 -15.86 -7.94 -0.76
C ASN A 162 -15.57 -6.47 -1.15
N SER A 163 -15.83 -5.50 -0.28
CA SER A 163 -15.36 -4.12 -0.46
C SER A 163 -13.83 -4.04 -0.55
N SER A 164 -13.11 -5.03 0.00
CA SER A 164 -11.66 -5.16 -0.15
C SER A 164 -11.19 -5.72 -1.49
N GLN A 165 -12.09 -6.17 -2.37
CA GLN A 165 -11.70 -6.58 -3.72
C GLN A 165 -11.32 -5.35 -4.55
N MET A 166 -10.46 -5.54 -5.54
CA MET A 166 -10.12 -4.54 -6.56
C MET A 166 -10.17 -5.21 -7.94
N PRO A 167 -10.57 -4.48 -9.00
CA PRO A 167 -10.65 -5.04 -10.36
C PRO A 167 -9.29 -5.26 -11.03
N LEU A 168 -8.20 -5.14 -10.27
CA LEU A 168 -6.82 -5.20 -10.74
C LEU A 168 -5.91 -5.78 -9.66
N GLY A 169 -4.71 -6.19 -10.08
CA GLY A 169 -3.72 -6.76 -9.20
C GLY A 169 -4.07 -8.18 -8.78
N LYS A 170 -3.36 -8.69 -7.77
CA LYS A 170 -3.55 -10.02 -7.23
C LYS A 170 -4.54 -9.98 -6.08
N GLU A 171 -5.43 -10.95 -6.03
CA GLU A 171 -6.33 -11.17 -4.91
C GLU A 171 -5.90 -12.41 -4.12
N VAL A 172 -5.90 -12.29 -2.79
CA VAL A 172 -5.66 -13.40 -1.87
C VAL A 172 -6.75 -13.41 -0.81
N VAL A 173 -7.50 -14.51 -0.75
CA VAL A 173 -8.55 -14.70 0.26
C VAL A 173 -8.02 -15.59 1.38
N VAL A 174 -8.03 -15.09 2.61
CA VAL A 174 -7.62 -15.85 3.80
C VAL A 174 -8.83 -15.99 4.73
N PRO A 175 -9.30 -17.21 5.05
CA PRO A 175 -10.47 -17.39 5.92
C PRO A 175 -10.06 -17.20 7.39
N VAL A 176 -10.15 -15.95 7.86
CA VAL A 176 -9.83 -15.50 9.21
C VAL A 176 -11.07 -14.83 9.78
N VAL A 177 -11.48 -15.22 10.98
CA VAL A 177 -12.77 -14.77 11.54
C VAL A 177 -12.74 -13.31 11.98
N LEU A 178 -11.60 -12.85 12.52
CA LEU A 178 -11.47 -11.49 13.05
C LEU A 178 -10.61 -10.62 12.14
N HIS A 179 -11.07 -9.38 11.94
CA HIS A 179 -10.39 -8.36 11.14
C HIS A 179 -8.92 -8.17 11.56
N SER A 180 -8.65 -8.06 12.86
CA SER A 180 -7.29 -7.87 13.40
C SER A 180 -6.41 -9.11 13.31
N TRP A 181 -6.99 -10.32 13.28
CA TRP A 181 -6.21 -11.56 13.14
C TRP A 181 -5.60 -11.73 11.75
N MET A 182 -6.05 -10.95 10.76
CA MET A 182 -5.38 -10.89 9.46
C MET A 182 -3.92 -10.41 9.56
N LEU A 183 -3.52 -9.78 10.67
CA LEU A 183 -2.13 -9.35 10.90
C LEU A 183 -1.24 -10.39 11.59
N THR A 184 -1.83 -11.46 12.12
CA THR A 184 -1.11 -12.49 12.88
C THR A 184 -1.30 -13.91 12.34
N ASP A 185 -2.34 -14.14 11.53
CA ASP A 185 -2.55 -15.43 10.87
C ASP A 185 -1.38 -15.77 9.94
N SER A 186 -0.76 -16.93 10.17
CA SER A 186 0.41 -17.39 9.40
C SER A 186 0.21 -17.40 7.88
N ARG A 187 -1.00 -17.64 7.39
CA ARG A 187 -1.32 -17.64 5.96
C ARG A 187 -1.33 -16.22 5.41
N SER A 188 -1.83 -15.27 6.19
CA SER A 188 -1.78 -13.85 5.84
C SER A 188 -0.34 -13.32 5.84
N LEU A 189 0.45 -13.67 6.88
CA LEU A 189 1.88 -13.34 6.94
C LEU A 189 2.64 -13.89 5.72
N ALA A 190 2.42 -15.16 5.39
CA ALA A 190 3.02 -15.80 4.22
C ALA A 190 2.56 -15.15 2.90
N ALA A 191 1.29 -14.75 2.80
CA ALA A 191 0.76 -14.06 1.62
C ALA A 191 1.43 -12.68 1.42
N VAL A 192 1.61 -11.90 2.49
CA VAL A 192 2.35 -10.63 2.45
C VAL A 192 3.80 -10.86 2.03
N ALA A 193 4.50 -11.81 2.65
CA ALA A 193 5.88 -12.12 2.30
C ALA A 193 6.02 -12.60 0.83
N SER A 194 5.08 -13.42 0.37
CA SER A 194 5.04 -13.86 -1.03
C SER A 194 4.85 -12.69 -1.98
N ALA A 195 3.93 -11.77 -1.69
CA ALA A 195 3.70 -10.60 -2.53
C ALA A 195 4.93 -9.68 -2.56
N LEU A 196 5.60 -9.47 -1.42
CA LEU A 196 6.85 -8.70 -1.32
C LEU A 196 8.04 -9.35 -2.05
N ALA A 197 8.02 -10.66 -2.25
CA ALA A 197 9.06 -11.40 -2.96
C ALA A 197 8.82 -11.47 -4.48
N GLU A 198 7.65 -11.07 -4.98
CA GLU A 198 7.37 -11.11 -6.43
C GLU A 198 8.31 -10.18 -7.19
N PRO A 199 8.81 -10.57 -8.38
CA PRO A 199 9.59 -9.68 -9.23
C PRO A 199 8.82 -8.39 -9.53
N VAL A 200 9.49 -7.25 -9.40
CA VAL A 200 8.89 -5.95 -9.70
C VAL A 200 8.51 -5.92 -11.17
N LYS A 201 7.30 -5.48 -11.50
CA LYS A 201 6.93 -5.18 -12.89
C LYS A 201 7.91 -4.16 -13.46
N PRO A 202 8.50 -4.40 -14.65
CA PRO A 202 9.25 -3.37 -15.34
C PRO A 202 8.37 -2.13 -15.46
N CYS A 203 8.82 -0.99 -14.94
CA CYS A 203 8.10 0.26 -15.06
C CYS A 203 7.79 0.48 -16.55
N HIS A 204 6.52 0.49 -16.94
CA HIS A 204 6.16 0.99 -18.26
C HIS A 204 6.47 2.48 -18.23
N GLN A 205 7.60 2.87 -18.82
CA GLN A 205 7.82 4.26 -19.21
C GLN A 205 6.72 4.63 -20.20
N PHE A 206 5.59 5.11 -19.70
CA PHE A 206 4.66 5.84 -20.53
C PHE A 206 5.31 7.18 -20.85
N GLY A 207 5.59 7.36 -22.15
CA GLY A 207 6.47 8.39 -22.66
C GLY A 207 6.09 9.79 -22.23
N TYR A 208 7.02 10.44 -21.54
CA TYR A 208 7.48 11.73 -22.05
C TYR A 208 8.49 11.42 -23.17
N ALA A 209 8.01 11.49 -24.42
CA ALA A 209 8.92 11.76 -25.52
C ALA A 209 9.55 13.12 -25.25
N ASP A 210 10.84 13.16 -24.90
CA ASP A 210 11.85 13.73 -25.79
C ASP A 210 13.25 13.71 -25.18
N ASN A 211 14.17 13.22 -26.01
CA ASN A 211 15.61 13.46 -25.99
C ASN A 211 16.43 12.97 -24.80
N CYS A 212 16.83 11.70 -24.87
CA CYS A 212 18.17 11.31 -24.41
C CYS A 212 18.79 10.21 -25.27
N GLN A 213 19.05 10.51 -26.56
CA GLN A 213 20.12 9.88 -27.33
C GLN A 213 20.76 10.89 -28.27
N LYS A 214 21.77 11.61 -27.77
CA LYS A 214 22.97 11.91 -28.56
C LYS A 214 24.17 11.51 -27.71
N SER A 215 24.60 10.28 -27.86
CA SER A 215 25.95 9.88 -27.46
C SER A 215 26.96 10.50 -28.43
N PRO A 216 28.14 10.91 -27.96
CA PRO A 216 29.17 11.55 -28.77
C PRO A 216 29.87 10.48 -29.61
N LEU A 217 29.81 10.60 -30.94
CA LEU A 217 30.76 9.91 -31.80
C LEU A 217 31.98 10.82 -31.97
N GLY A 218 33.06 10.46 -31.28
CA GLY A 218 34.40 10.93 -31.58
C GLY A 218 34.98 10.19 -32.80
N GLY A 219 35.63 10.96 -33.67
CA GLY A 219 36.89 10.61 -34.33
C GLY A 219 36.84 9.81 -35.65
N GLY A 220 37.39 10.42 -36.71
CA GLY A 220 38.03 9.68 -37.81
C GLY A 220 38.00 10.36 -39.20
N ASN A 221 39.13 10.97 -39.58
CA ASN A 221 39.71 11.22 -40.92
C ASN A 221 38.78 11.29 -42.15
N ILE A 222 38.78 12.40 -42.90
CA ILE A 222 39.73 12.77 -43.99
C ILE A 222 39.74 14.30 -44.12
#